data_AF-A0AAU7AVL1-F1
#
_entry.id   AF-A0AAU7AVL1-F1
#
_cell.length_a   1.000
_cell.length_b   1.000
_cell.length_c   1.000
_cell.angle_alpha   90.00
_cell.angle_beta   90.00
_cell.angle_gamma   90.00
#
_symmetry.space_group_name_H-M   'P 1'
#
loop_
_entity.id
_entity.type
_entity.pdbx_description
1 polymer ?
#
loop_
_entity_poly.entity_id
_entity_poly.type
_entity_poly.pdbx_seq_one_letter_code
_entity_poly.pdbx_strand_id
1 'polypeptide(L)'
;MVDVNVKTVRLTAGAHLAPADGVCTMELCSMLAGERFSDRPHCACPLLAAFARGYNDALDDVRRQELTTLALILVGSRTDDAAWRRERAGRLFAHAATMPPLVGRPSRWRAHGLTGQLAQAGARSAQAVRRDAAAHDRTLALLRELAEPSRTGAGVPDAPPSQAPAAAALGLS
;
A
#
# COMPACT_ATOMS: atom_id res chain seq x y z
N MET A 1 -1.40 -6.61 21.24
CA MET A 1 -0.66 -6.58 19.96
C MET A 1 -1.08 -7.83 19.20
N VAL A 2 -1.73 -7.69 18.06
CA VAL A 2 -2.12 -8.86 17.25
C VAL A 2 -0.85 -9.33 16.53
N ASP A 3 -0.46 -10.58 16.75
CA ASP A 3 0.65 -11.20 16.02
C ASP A 3 0.16 -11.52 14.60
N VAL A 4 0.53 -10.69 13.64
CA VAL A 4 0.12 -10.85 12.23
C VAL A 4 1.16 -11.69 11.51
N ASN A 5 0.88 -12.97 11.32
CA ASN A 5 1.75 -13.84 10.55
C ASN A 5 1.53 -13.64 9.04
N VAL A 6 2.39 -12.83 8.43
CA VAL A 6 2.38 -12.51 6.99
C VAL A 6 2.46 -13.72 6.05
N LYS A 7 2.94 -14.89 6.52
CA LYS A 7 3.01 -16.12 5.72
C LYS A 7 1.68 -16.86 5.65
N THR A 8 0.73 -16.53 6.53
CA THR A 8 -0.57 -17.22 6.64
C THR A 8 -1.75 -16.37 6.18
N VAL A 9 -1.54 -15.07 5.97
CA VAL A 9 -2.58 -14.17 5.47
C VAL A 9 -2.80 -14.42 3.98
N ARG A 10 -4.06 -14.67 3.60
CA ARG A 10 -4.48 -14.74 2.21
C ARG A 10 -5.08 -13.41 1.77
N LEU A 11 -4.48 -12.78 0.77
CA LEU A 11 -4.90 -11.48 0.26
C LEU A 11 -6.12 -11.60 -0.67
N THR A 12 -7.09 -10.71 -0.48
CA THR A 12 -8.32 -10.60 -1.27
C THR A 12 -8.40 -9.22 -1.95
N ALA A 13 -9.22 -9.14 -3.00
CA ALA A 13 -9.49 -7.90 -3.72
C ALA A 13 -10.63 -7.13 -3.04
N GLY A 14 -10.57 -5.79 -3.11
CA GLY A 14 -11.57 -4.90 -2.54
C GLY A 14 -11.20 -4.34 -1.18
N ALA A 15 -12.12 -3.56 -0.62
CA ALA A 15 -12.02 -3.00 0.71
C ALA A 15 -12.92 -3.78 1.67
N HIS A 16 -12.43 -4.02 2.87
CA HIS A 16 -13.06 -4.86 3.88
C HIS A 16 -13.39 -4.02 5.11
N LEU A 17 -14.43 -4.40 5.87
CA LEU A 17 -14.81 -3.68 7.08
C LEU A 17 -14.03 -4.18 8.30
N ALA A 18 -13.72 -5.48 8.32
CA ALA A 18 -12.91 -6.12 9.33
C ALA A 18 -11.97 -7.18 8.73
N PRO A 19 -10.88 -7.57 9.43
CA PRO A 19 -9.97 -8.62 8.96
C PRO A 19 -10.65 -9.97 8.68
N ALA A 20 -11.78 -10.25 9.34
CA ALA A 20 -12.55 -11.46 9.14
C ALA A 20 -13.24 -11.53 7.77
N ASP A 21 -13.47 -10.38 7.12
CA ASP A 21 -14.10 -10.31 5.80
C ASP A 21 -13.08 -10.53 4.66
N GLY A 22 -11.80 -10.55 4.99
CA GLY A 22 -10.69 -10.51 4.04
C GLY A 22 -9.71 -9.40 4.34
N VAL A 23 -8.58 -9.41 3.64
CA VAL A 23 -7.50 -8.44 3.83
C VAL A 23 -6.88 -8.15 2.46
N CYS A 24 -6.87 -6.88 2.04
CA CYS A 24 -6.06 -6.43 0.91
C CYS A 24 -4.63 -6.08 1.36
N THR A 25 -3.73 -5.87 0.41
CA THR A 25 -2.33 -5.51 0.68
C THR A 25 -2.20 -4.29 1.61
N MET A 26 -3.04 -3.25 1.44
CA MET A 26 -2.92 -2.03 2.26
C MET A 26 -3.57 -2.15 3.63
N GLU A 27 -4.60 -2.98 3.77
CA GLU A 27 -5.15 -3.35 5.07
C GLU A 27 -4.14 -4.15 5.88
N LEU A 28 -3.45 -5.12 5.25
CA LEU A 28 -2.33 -5.82 5.87
C LEU A 28 -1.24 -4.85 6.32
N CYS A 29 -0.90 -3.86 5.48
CA CYS A 29 0.05 -2.80 5.84
C CYS A 29 -0.38 -2.03 7.10
N SER A 30 -1.66 -1.66 7.22
CA SER A 30 -2.21 -1.01 8.43
C SER A 30 -2.08 -1.89 9.67
N MET A 31 -2.39 -3.19 9.55
CA MET A 31 -2.30 -4.15 10.65
C MET A 31 -0.86 -4.32 11.14
N LEU A 32 0.10 -4.42 10.20
CA LEU A 32 1.52 -4.56 10.51
C LEU A 32 2.10 -3.32 11.19
N ALA A 33 1.58 -2.14 10.86
CA ALA A 33 1.94 -0.90 11.54
C ALA A 33 1.22 -0.68 12.89
N GLY A 34 0.33 -1.60 13.30
CA GLY A 34 -0.48 -1.46 14.51
C GLY A 34 -1.56 -0.37 14.41
N GLU A 35 -1.90 0.06 13.19
CA GLU A 35 -2.93 1.07 12.94
C GLU A 35 -4.33 0.45 12.97
N ARG A 36 -5.35 1.32 13.00
CA ARG A 36 -6.73 0.90 12.72
C ARG A 36 -6.78 0.25 11.33
N PHE A 37 -7.47 -0.89 11.25
CA PHE A 37 -7.70 -1.62 10.00
C PHE A 37 -8.27 -0.69 8.92
N SER A 38 -7.51 -0.49 7.84
CA SER A 38 -7.84 0.44 6.77
C SER A 38 -7.02 0.17 5.52
N ASP A 39 -7.65 0.26 4.35
CA ASP A 39 -6.96 0.24 3.06
C ASP A 39 -6.19 1.55 2.78
N ARG A 40 -6.34 2.57 3.63
CA ARG A 40 -5.68 3.88 3.59
C ARG A 40 -4.80 4.09 4.83
N PRO A 41 -3.75 3.28 5.03
CA PRO A 41 -2.90 3.39 6.21
C PRO A 41 -2.16 4.74 6.26
N HIS A 42 -1.92 5.22 7.47
CA HIS A 42 -1.11 6.40 7.72
C HIS A 42 0.39 6.09 7.56
N CYS A 43 0.85 4.90 7.90
CA CYS A 43 2.25 4.50 7.87
C CYS A 43 2.87 4.49 6.46
N ALA A 44 2.06 4.47 5.41
CA ALA A 44 2.51 4.42 4.03
C ALA A 44 2.30 5.75 3.29
N CYS A 45 3.10 5.99 2.25
CA CYS A 45 2.87 7.09 1.34
C CYS A 45 1.49 6.94 0.66
N PRO A 46 0.60 7.95 0.70
CA PRO A 46 -0.74 7.85 0.10
C PRO A 46 -0.74 7.57 -1.41
N LEU A 47 0.34 7.94 -2.11
CA LEU A 47 0.50 7.73 -3.55
C LEU A 47 0.85 6.26 -3.85
N LEU A 48 1.81 5.69 -3.11
CA LEU A 48 2.16 4.27 -3.21
C LEU A 48 0.99 3.39 -2.78
N ALA A 49 0.34 3.75 -1.67
CA ALA A 49 -0.85 3.05 -1.18
C ALA A 49 -1.96 3.01 -2.23
N ALA A 50 -2.23 4.14 -2.90
CA ALA A 50 -3.25 4.20 -3.94
C ALA A 50 -2.93 3.28 -5.13
N PHE A 51 -1.68 3.30 -5.61
CA PHE A 51 -1.24 2.41 -6.69
C PHE A 51 -1.33 0.94 -6.27
N ALA A 52 -0.82 0.59 -5.10
CA ALA A 52 -0.81 -0.78 -4.58
C ALA A 52 -2.23 -1.35 -4.38
N ARG A 53 -3.20 -0.54 -3.92
CA ARG A 53 -4.62 -0.96 -3.87
C ARG A 53 -5.16 -1.33 -5.24
N GLY A 54 -4.97 -0.47 -6.23
CA GLY A 54 -5.45 -0.72 -7.59
C GLY A 54 -4.77 -1.95 -8.23
N TYR A 55 -3.48 -2.14 -7.94
CA TYR A 55 -2.73 -3.33 -8.34
C TYR A 55 -3.30 -4.60 -7.70
N ASN A 56 -3.47 -4.61 -6.37
CA ASN A 56 -4.07 -5.70 -5.60
C ASN A 56 -5.42 -6.16 -6.16
N ASP A 57 -6.31 -5.20 -6.43
CA ASP A 57 -7.69 -5.47 -6.85
C ASP A 57 -7.81 -6.04 -8.26
N ALA A 58 -6.76 -5.86 -9.08
CA ALA A 58 -6.77 -6.20 -10.50
C ALA A 58 -5.96 -7.48 -10.81
N LEU A 59 -5.08 -7.90 -9.89
CA LEU A 59 -4.34 -9.14 -9.99
C LEU A 59 -5.25 -10.37 -9.83
N ASP A 60 -4.83 -11.46 -10.47
CA ASP A 60 -5.34 -12.79 -10.17
C ASP A 60 -4.98 -13.23 -8.74
N ASP A 61 -5.71 -14.23 -8.24
CA ASP A 61 -5.59 -14.69 -6.86
C ASP A 61 -4.20 -15.23 -6.50
N VAL A 62 -3.47 -15.81 -7.47
CA VAL A 62 -2.16 -16.41 -7.24
C VAL A 62 -1.12 -15.33 -7.02
N ARG A 63 -0.99 -14.40 -7.98
CA ARG A 63 0.00 -13.32 -7.91
C ARG A 63 -0.30 -12.31 -6.82
N ARG A 64 -1.58 -12.14 -6.43
CA ARG A 64 -1.94 -11.27 -5.31
C ARG A 64 -1.25 -11.69 -4.02
N GLN A 65 -0.99 -12.98 -3.80
CA GLN A 65 -0.37 -13.45 -2.56
C GLN A 65 1.09 -13.00 -2.40
N GLU A 66 1.76 -12.68 -3.50
CA GLU A 66 3.14 -12.16 -3.49
C GLU A 66 3.21 -10.73 -2.90
N LEU A 67 2.08 -10.03 -2.81
CA LEU A 67 2.00 -8.68 -2.24
C LEU A 67 2.09 -8.63 -0.71
N THR A 68 2.05 -9.77 -0.01
CA THR A 68 2.23 -9.84 1.45
C THR A 68 3.56 -9.21 1.89
N THR A 69 4.64 -9.49 1.17
CA THR A 69 5.96 -8.89 1.41
C THR A 69 5.99 -7.40 1.07
N LEU A 70 5.24 -6.98 0.05
CA LEU A 70 5.11 -5.57 -0.30
C LEU A 70 4.43 -4.76 0.82
N ALA A 71 3.41 -5.34 1.49
CA ALA A 71 2.74 -4.69 2.61
C ALA A 71 3.71 -4.32 3.73
N LEU A 72 4.66 -5.21 4.06
CA LEU A 72 5.75 -4.94 5.02
C LEU A 72 6.64 -3.79 4.55
N ILE A 73 7.09 -3.83 3.29
CA ILE A 73 8.01 -2.82 2.73
C ILE A 73 7.40 -1.42 2.70
N LEU A 74 6.08 -1.32 2.54
CA LEU A 74 5.38 -0.03 2.49
C LEU A 74 5.22 0.61 3.88
N VAL A 75 5.41 -0.12 4.98
CA VAL A 75 5.41 0.45 6.33
C VAL A 75 6.57 1.43 6.46
N GLY A 76 6.27 2.65 6.91
CA GLY A 76 7.28 3.71 7.06
C GLY A 76 7.62 4.45 5.77
N SER A 77 6.98 4.13 4.64
CA SER A 77 7.23 4.81 3.36
C SER A 77 6.65 6.23 3.30
N ARG A 78 5.88 6.67 4.31
CA ARG A 78 5.28 8.02 4.32
C ARG A 78 6.36 9.10 4.27
N THR A 79 6.07 10.14 3.48
CA THR A 79 6.86 11.37 3.42
C THR A 79 5.94 12.55 3.12
N ASP A 80 6.23 13.69 3.74
CA ASP A 80 5.57 14.97 3.46
C ASP A 80 6.36 15.82 2.45
N ASP A 81 7.56 15.36 2.05
CA ASP A 81 8.38 16.04 1.05
C ASP A 81 7.67 16.06 -0.32
N ALA A 82 7.39 17.27 -0.81
CA ALA A 82 6.65 17.47 -2.06
C ALA A 82 7.45 17.03 -3.30
N ALA A 83 8.77 17.16 -3.30
CA ALA A 83 9.62 16.73 -4.40
C ALA A 83 9.61 15.19 -4.51
N TRP A 84 9.72 14.50 -3.38
CA TRP A 84 9.63 13.03 -3.33
C TRP A 84 8.25 12.52 -3.76
N ARG A 85 7.18 13.18 -3.29
CA ARG A 85 5.82 12.83 -3.71
C ARG A 85 5.63 13.04 -5.23
N ARG A 86 6.18 14.11 -5.79
CA ARG A 86 6.14 14.37 -7.24
C ARG A 86 6.91 13.31 -8.01
N GLU A 87 8.11 12.96 -7.57
CA GLU A 87 8.96 11.94 -8.18
C GLU A 87 8.27 10.57 -8.18
N ARG A 88 7.76 10.14 -7.02
CA ARG A 88 6.98 8.90 -6.88
C ARG A 88 5.79 8.89 -7.83
N ALA A 89 5.00 9.97 -7.89
CA ALA A 89 3.87 10.04 -8.82
C ALA A 89 4.32 9.91 -10.28
N GLY A 90 5.35 10.66 -10.68
CA GLY A 90 5.90 10.65 -12.04
C GLY A 90 6.34 9.26 -12.46
N ARG A 91 7.10 8.56 -11.61
CA ARG A 91 7.60 7.20 -11.89
C ARG A 91 6.48 6.16 -11.96
N LEU A 92 5.48 6.23 -11.08
CA LEU A 92 4.32 5.33 -11.14
C LEU A 92 3.52 5.52 -12.43
N PHE A 93 3.32 6.78 -12.86
CA PHE A 93 2.63 7.06 -14.11
C PHE A 93 3.44 6.65 -15.33
N ALA A 94 4.74 6.94 -15.35
CA ALA A 94 5.64 6.53 -16.43
C ALA A 94 5.64 5.00 -16.59
N HIS A 95 5.72 4.26 -15.49
CA HIS A 95 5.63 2.80 -15.50
C HIS A 95 4.30 2.31 -16.08
N ALA A 96 3.18 2.83 -15.59
CA ALA A 96 1.87 2.45 -16.10
C ALA A 96 1.65 2.86 -17.58
N ALA A 97 2.30 3.93 -18.05
CA ALA A 97 2.21 4.36 -19.44
C ALA A 97 2.85 3.36 -20.42
N THR A 98 3.83 2.57 -19.97
CA THR A 98 4.43 1.47 -20.78
C THR A 98 3.49 0.27 -20.98
N MET A 99 2.38 0.21 -20.24
CA MET A 99 1.44 -0.91 -20.23
C MET A 99 0.29 -0.67 -21.23
N PRO A 100 -0.41 -1.69 -21.74
CA PRO A 100 -1.63 -1.47 -22.52
C PRO A 100 -2.72 -0.73 -21.72
N PRO A 101 -3.64 0.03 -22.35
CA PRO A 101 -4.72 0.70 -21.64
C PRO A 101 -5.66 -0.29 -20.94
N LEU A 102 -6.32 0.17 -19.88
CA LEU A 102 -7.32 -0.63 -19.16
C LEU A 102 -8.51 -0.95 -20.06
N VAL A 103 -8.79 -2.24 -20.25
CA VAL A 103 -10.03 -2.70 -20.92
C VAL A 103 -11.10 -2.95 -19.86
N GLY A 104 -12.28 -2.32 -20.01
CA GLY A 104 -13.43 -2.58 -19.14
C GLY A 104 -13.33 -1.98 -17.73
N ARG A 105 -13.01 -0.68 -17.61
CA ARG A 105 -12.87 0.01 -16.31
C ARG A 105 -14.13 -0.14 -15.43
N PRO A 106 -14.04 -0.83 -14.28
CA PRO A 106 -15.17 -0.93 -13.35
C PRO A 106 -15.49 0.43 -12.73
N SER A 107 -16.76 0.66 -12.40
CA SER A 107 -17.26 1.94 -11.86
C SER A 107 -16.50 2.42 -10.62
N ARG A 108 -16.07 1.48 -9.74
CA ARG A 108 -15.26 1.77 -8.55
C ARG A 108 -13.91 2.42 -8.83
N TRP A 109 -13.41 2.38 -10.07
CA TRP A 109 -12.18 3.06 -10.50
C TRP A 109 -12.43 4.38 -11.24
N ARG A 110 -13.66 4.92 -11.16
CA ARG A 110 -13.99 6.28 -11.62
C ARG A 110 -13.58 7.36 -10.61
N ALA A 111 -12.80 7.02 -9.59
CA ALA A 111 -12.31 7.98 -8.62
C ALA A 111 -11.53 9.12 -9.29
N HIS A 112 -11.91 10.36 -8.96
CA HIS A 112 -11.27 11.58 -9.44
C HIS A 112 -10.07 11.95 -8.56
N GLY A 113 -9.17 12.79 -9.10
CA GLY A 113 -7.96 13.25 -8.41
C GLY A 113 -6.79 12.26 -8.46
N LEU A 114 -5.67 12.68 -7.90
CA LEU A 114 -4.37 12.01 -8.05
C LEU A 114 -4.36 10.56 -7.53
N THR A 115 -4.93 10.31 -6.35
CA THR A 115 -4.99 8.95 -5.77
C THR A 115 -5.88 8.02 -6.60
N GLY A 116 -6.99 8.53 -7.15
CA GLY A 116 -7.85 7.78 -8.07
C GLY A 116 -7.13 7.41 -9.37
N GLN A 117 -6.34 8.34 -9.93
CA GLN A 117 -5.52 8.10 -11.12
C GLN A 117 -4.41 7.08 -10.84
N LEU A 118 -3.77 7.12 -9.68
CA LEU A 118 -2.74 6.15 -9.29
C LEU A 118 -3.31 4.75 -9.05
N ALA A 119 -4.50 4.63 -8.47
CA ALA A 119 -5.18 3.34 -8.38
C ALA A 119 -5.46 2.74 -9.78
N GLN A 120 -5.88 3.57 -10.75
CA GLN A 120 -6.04 3.13 -12.13
C GLN A 120 -4.70 2.74 -12.78
N ALA A 121 -3.63 3.48 -12.50
CA ALA A 121 -2.28 3.15 -12.97
C ALA A 121 -1.84 1.78 -12.44
N GLY A 122 -2.03 1.51 -11.14
CA GLY A 122 -1.77 0.21 -10.53
C GLY A 122 -2.57 -0.89 -11.20
N ALA A 123 -3.87 -0.70 -11.37
CA ALA A 123 -4.70 -1.67 -12.06
C ALA A 123 -4.26 -1.94 -13.52
N ARG A 124 -3.83 -0.90 -14.25
CA ARG A 124 -3.30 -1.04 -15.61
C ARG A 124 -2.08 -1.93 -15.63
N SER A 125 -1.16 -1.72 -14.69
CA SER A 125 0.02 -2.58 -14.50
C SER A 125 -0.38 -4.03 -14.20
N ALA A 126 -1.39 -4.28 -13.37
CA ALA A 126 -1.87 -5.64 -13.10
C ALA A 126 -2.48 -6.33 -14.35
N GLN A 127 -3.17 -5.58 -15.22
CA GLN A 127 -3.70 -6.17 -16.46
C GLN A 127 -2.59 -6.58 -17.42
N ALA A 128 -1.48 -5.84 -17.46
CA ALA A 128 -0.32 -6.20 -18.27
C ALA A 128 0.30 -7.54 -17.84
N VAL A 129 0.26 -7.86 -16.54
CA VAL A 129 0.77 -9.13 -15.98
C VAL A 129 0.10 -10.36 -16.60
N ARG A 130 -1.15 -10.24 -17.08
CA ARG A 130 -1.85 -11.34 -17.77
C ARG A 130 -1.21 -11.72 -19.11
N ARG A 131 -0.44 -10.80 -19.71
CA ARG A 131 0.22 -10.97 -21.01
C ARG A 131 1.73 -11.11 -20.88
N ASP A 132 2.32 -10.52 -19.85
CA ASP A 132 3.75 -10.54 -19.58
C ASP A 132 3.99 -10.78 -18.09
N ALA A 133 4.43 -11.98 -17.72
CA ALA A 133 4.72 -12.31 -16.33
C ALA A 133 5.83 -11.41 -15.73
N ALA A 134 6.82 -11.00 -16.52
CA ALA A 134 7.91 -10.14 -16.05
C ALA A 134 7.43 -8.71 -15.71
N ALA A 135 6.23 -8.30 -16.17
CA ALA A 135 5.61 -7.05 -15.73
C ALA A 135 5.29 -7.07 -14.23
N HIS A 136 5.09 -8.26 -13.63
CA HIS A 136 4.89 -8.40 -12.19
C HIS A 136 6.16 -7.98 -11.44
N ASP A 137 7.28 -8.62 -11.77
CA ASP A 137 8.58 -8.36 -11.15
C ASP A 137 9.01 -6.90 -11.30
N ARG A 138 8.84 -6.31 -12.49
CA ARG A 138 9.15 -4.89 -12.72
C ARG A 138 8.28 -3.96 -11.87
N THR A 139 7.00 -4.30 -11.69
CA THR A 139 6.10 -3.50 -10.85
C THR A 139 6.47 -3.60 -9.37
N LEU A 140 6.79 -4.81 -8.88
CA LEU A 140 7.23 -5.01 -7.51
C LEU A 140 8.58 -4.33 -7.25
N ALA A 141 9.54 -4.44 -8.17
CA ALA A 141 10.83 -3.77 -8.07
C ALA A 141 10.68 -2.25 -7.96
N LEU A 142 9.84 -1.65 -8.82
CA LEU A 142 9.53 -0.22 -8.75
C LEU A 142 8.93 0.17 -7.40
N LEU A 143 7.93 -0.58 -6.91
CA LEU A 143 7.29 -0.24 -5.64
C LEU A 143 8.24 -0.36 -4.45
N ARG A 144 9.15 -1.34 -4.45
CA ARG A 144 10.19 -1.47 -3.44
C ARG A 144 11.15 -0.28 -3.46
N GLU A 145 11.66 0.05 -4.63
CA GLU A 145 12.57 1.18 -4.81
C GLU A 145 11.93 2.50 -4.38
N LEU A 146 10.66 2.74 -4.72
CA LEU A 146 9.96 3.95 -4.34
C LEU A 146 9.57 3.97 -2.86
N ALA A 147 9.41 2.81 -2.21
CA ALA A 147 9.09 2.70 -0.78
C ALA A 147 10.29 3.05 0.10
N GLU A 148 11.51 2.70 -0.35
CA GLU A 148 12.73 3.10 0.32
C GLU A 148 12.85 4.64 0.37
N PRO A 149 13.18 5.22 1.53
CA PRO A 149 13.58 6.60 1.56
C PRO A 149 14.91 6.74 0.81
N SER A 150 14.98 7.62 -0.20
CA SER A 150 16.27 8.01 -0.77
C SER A 150 17.17 8.48 0.37
N ARG A 151 18.31 7.82 0.59
CA ARG A 151 19.27 8.12 1.69
C ARG A 151 19.97 9.48 1.57
N THR A 152 19.38 10.42 0.85
CA THR A 152 19.90 11.76 0.59
C THR A 152 19.05 12.78 1.31
N GLY A 153 19.38 12.98 2.59
CA GLY A 153 19.14 14.21 3.34
C GLY A 153 17.81 14.32 4.08
N ALA A 154 17.94 14.54 5.40
CA ALA A 154 16.92 15.00 6.36
C ALA A 154 16.02 13.95 7.03
N GLY A 155 16.36 13.68 8.29
CA GLY A 155 15.40 13.53 9.39
C GLY A 155 14.60 12.23 9.43
N VAL A 156 15.00 11.32 10.32
CA VAL A 156 14.07 10.36 10.93
C VAL A 156 12.92 11.18 11.53
N PRO A 157 11.66 11.00 11.11
CA PRO A 157 10.55 11.54 11.88
C PRO A 157 10.50 10.78 13.20
N ASP A 158 10.62 11.53 14.29
CA ASP A 158 10.49 11.05 15.66
C ASP A 158 9.20 10.24 15.78
N ALA A 159 9.30 9.05 16.37
CA ALA A 159 8.12 8.25 16.66
C ALA A 159 7.17 9.09 17.52
N PRO A 160 5.85 9.08 17.28
CA PRO A 160 4.93 9.74 18.20
C PRO A 160 5.16 9.16 19.60
N PRO A 161 5.23 10.00 20.66
CA PRO A 161 5.39 9.49 22.02
C PRO A 161 4.25 8.51 22.28
N SER A 162 4.63 7.26 22.59
CA SER A 162 3.75 6.26 23.16
C SER A 162 3.06 6.90 24.36
N GLN A 163 1.76 7.22 24.23
CA GLN A 163 0.95 7.57 25.39
C GLN A 163 0.85 6.31 26.24
N ALA A 164 1.73 6.21 27.24
CA ALA A 164 1.51 5.35 28.39
C ALA A 164 0.17 5.76 29.03
N PRO A 165 -0.68 4.81 29.44
CA PRO A 165 -1.87 5.16 30.18
C PRO A 165 -1.45 5.81 31.51
N ALA A 166 -1.88 7.07 31.72
CA ALA A 166 -1.79 7.74 33.01
C ALA A 166 -2.63 6.98 34.04
N ALA A 167 -2.06 6.86 35.24
CA ALA A 167 -2.49 6.01 36.34
C ALA A 167 -3.94 6.23 36.83
N ALA A 168 -4.57 5.14 37.29
CA ALA A 168 -5.53 5.21 38.38
C ALA A 168 -4.86 4.66 39.65
N ALA A 169 -4.36 5.59 40.47
CA ALA A 169 -4.13 5.32 41.88
C ALA A 169 -5.50 5.14 42.54
N LEU A 170 -5.79 3.93 43.00
CA LEU A 170 -6.79 3.70 44.04
C LEU A 170 -6.06 3.00 45.18
N GLY A 171 -5.77 3.78 46.21
CA GLY A 171 -5.38 3.26 47.51
C GLY A 171 -6.57 2.52 48.12
N LEU A 172 -6.26 1.40 48.77
CA LEU A 172 -7.08 0.86 49.85
C LEU A 172 -6.14 0.42 50.96
N SER A 173 -6.46 0.91 52.15
CA SER A 173 -5.92 0.52 53.44
C SER A 173 -6.16 -0.96 53.75
#